data_AF-A0A7Y3P8L8-F1
#
_entry.id   AF-A0A7Y3P8L8-F1
#
_cell.length_a   1.000
_cell.length_b   1.000
_cell.length_c   1.000
_cell.angle_alpha   90.00
_cell.angle_beta   90.00
_cell.angle_gamma   90.00
#
_symmetry.space_group_name_H-M   'P 1'
#
loop_
_entity.id
_entity.type
_entity.pdbx_description
1 polymer ?
#
loop_
_entity_poly.entity_id
_entity_poly.type
_entity_poly.pdbx_seq_one_letter_code
_entity_poly.pdbx_strand_id
1 'polypeptide(L)'
;MTTLSPRAYLHNFRPLDFGVRVAQSDGAAWLRRALARVHEGGFGAAQKRADALYARLGRGGAIEERVSVVVDYVQSDWERMTLFKPSAGAPWHRPPLEARMALFEETALRLAETAFTAGEVAPGALVQVSCTGYASPHAVQRAAAR
;
A
#
# COMPACT_ATOMS: atom_id res chain seq x y z
N MET A 1 31.97 -32.37 16.20
CA MET A 1 30.62 -31.88 15.85
C MET A 1 30.34 -30.66 16.72
N THR A 2 30.28 -29.46 16.14
CA THR A 2 29.92 -28.24 16.88
C THR A 2 28.40 -28.21 17.03
N THR A 3 27.91 -28.35 18.26
CA THR A 3 26.51 -28.11 18.60
C THR A 3 26.24 -26.61 18.46
N LEU A 4 25.39 -26.24 17.52
CA LEU A 4 24.92 -24.87 17.36
C LEU A 4 23.78 -24.62 18.37
N SER A 5 24.05 -23.82 19.40
CA SER A 5 23.02 -23.32 20.31
C SER A 5 22.39 -22.03 19.75
N PRO A 6 21.06 -21.90 19.68
CA PRO A 6 20.41 -20.68 19.22
C PRO A 6 20.77 -19.48 20.12
N ARG A 7 21.09 -18.34 19.51
CA ARG A 7 21.45 -17.10 20.23
C ARG A 7 20.29 -16.13 20.41
N ALA A 8 19.23 -16.29 19.63
CA ALA A 8 18.04 -15.45 19.67
C ALA A 8 16.84 -16.23 19.14
N TYR A 9 15.64 -15.85 19.59
CA TYR A 9 14.38 -16.39 19.15
C TYR A 9 13.48 -15.25 18.69
N LEU A 10 12.74 -15.49 17.61
CA LEU A 10 11.67 -14.58 17.19
C LEU A 10 10.37 -15.07 17.81
N HIS A 11 9.67 -14.18 18.50
CA HIS A 11 8.42 -14.49 19.19
C HIS A 11 7.43 -13.33 19.02
N ASN A 12 6.17 -13.55 19.43
CA ASN A 12 5.11 -12.53 19.46
C ASN A 12 4.85 -11.86 18.10
N PHE A 13 4.79 -12.65 17.03
CA PHE A 13 4.37 -12.16 15.72
C PHE A 13 2.91 -11.72 15.75
N ARG A 14 2.67 -10.44 15.47
CA ARG A 14 1.32 -9.88 15.40
C ARG A 14 1.13 -9.16 14.06
N PRO A 15 0.38 -9.74 13.10
CA PRO A 15 -0.04 -8.99 11.93
C PRO A 15 -0.96 -7.85 12.38
N LEU A 16 -0.80 -6.68 11.78
CA LEU A 16 -1.66 -5.54 12.03
C LEU A 16 -2.63 -5.39 10.87
N ASP A 17 -3.91 -5.21 11.19
CA ASP A 17 -4.91 -4.87 10.18
C ASP A 17 -4.77 -3.41 9.75
N PHE A 18 -4.82 -3.19 8.43
CA PHE A 18 -4.80 -1.85 7.85
C PHE A 18 -5.53 -1.81 6.52
N GLY A 19 -5.79 -0.59 6.04
CA GLY A 19 -6.31 -0.35 4.71
C GLY A 19 -7.68 -0.99 4.43
N VAL A 20 -7.93 -1.20 3.15
CA VAL A 20 -9.12 -1.86 2.60
C VAL A 20 -8.70 -3.16 1.91
N ARG A 21 -9.54 -4.18 2.01
CA ARG A 21 -9.39 -5.41 1.22
C ARG A 21 -9.98 -5.19 -0.17
N VAL A 22 -9.23 -5.59 -1.18
CA VAL A 22 -9.58 -5.43 -2.60
C VAL A 22 -9.50 -6.81 -3.23
N ALA A 23 -10.63 -7.33 -3.70
CA ALA A 23 -10.63 -8.56 -4.47
C ALA A 23 -9.72 -8.40 -5.69
N GLN A 24 -8.97 -9.44 -6.05
CA GLN A 24 -8.04 -9.41 -7.18
C GLN A 24 -8.76 -9.08 -8.49
N SER A 25 -10.02 -9.53 -8.65
CA SER A 25 -10.90 -9.18 -9.76
C SER A 25 -11.18 -7.67 -9.83
N ASP A 26 -11.45 -7.05 -8.68
CA ASP A 26 -11.84 -5.64 -8.59
C ASP A 26 -10.64 -4.73 -8.79
N GLY A 27 -9.49 -5.08 -8.23
CA GLY A 27 -8.23 -4.39 -8.49
C GLY A 27 -7.84 -4.46 -9.97
N ALA A 28 -7.98 -5.61 -10.61
CA ALA A 28 -7.76 -5.75 -12.05
C ALA A 28 -8.77 -4.93 -12.86
N ALA A 29 -10.05 -4.93 -12.48
CA ALA A 29 -11.07 -4.12 -13.13
C ALA A 29 -10.78 -2.61 -12.99
N TRP A 30 -10.30 -2.17 -11.83
CA TRP A 30 -9.87 -0.79 -11.60
C TRP A 30 -8.73 -0.39 -12.53
N LEU A 31 -7.69 -1.23 -12.66
CA LEU A 31 -6.56 -0.98 -13.57
C LEU A 31 -6.99 -0.87 -15.03
N ARG A 32 -7.97 -1.67 -15.45
CA ARG A 32 -8.56 -1.57 -16.80
C ARG A 32 -9.30 -0.26 -17.01
N ARG A 33 -10.12 0.16 -16.04
CA ARG A 33 -10.81 1.47 -16.10
C ARG A 33 -9.80 2.62 -16.12
N ALA A 34 -8.73 2.54 -15.31
CA ALA A 34 -7.65 3.51 -15.30
C ALA A 34 -6.95 3.59 -16.66
N LEU A 35 -6.60 2.45 -17.26
CA LEU A 35 -5.99 2.37 -18.58
C LEU A 35 -6.90 2.99 -19.65
N ALA A 36 -8.21 2.72 -19.59
CA ALA A 36 -9.19 3.31 -20.50
C ALA A 36 -9.24 4.84 -20.38
N ARG A 37 -9.32 5.37 -19.14
CA ARG A 37 -9.36 6.81 -18.87
C ARG A 37 -8.10 7.55 -19.31
N VAL A 38 -6.91 6.95 -19.18
CA VAL A 38 -5.65 7.57 -19.65
C VAL A 38 -5.65 7.74 -21.17
N HIS A 39 -6.37 6.89 -21.90
CA HIS A 39 -6.37 6.82 -23.36
C HIS A 39 -7.73 7.14 -23.98
N GLU A 40 -8.47 8.10 -23.40
CA GLU A 40 -9.65 8.69 -24.03
C GLU A 40 -9.25 9.20 -25.43
N GLY A 41 -9.66 8.48 -26.49
CA GLY A 41 -9.20 8.67 -27.87
C GLY A 41 -8.83 7.38 -28.61
N GLY A 42 -8.70 6.25 -27.91
CA GLY A 42 -8.60 4.91 -28.52
C GLY A 42 -7.35 4.13 -28.12
N PHE A 43 -7.41 2.81 -28.30
CA PHE A 43 -6.34 1.91 -27.89
C PHE A 43 -5.42 1.55 -29.05
N GLY A 44 -4.14 1.84 -28.89
CA GLY A 44 -3.07 1.21 -29.67
C GLY A 44 -2.91 -0.27 -29.34
N ALA A 45 -2.06 -0.97 -30.10
CA ALA A 45 -1.80 -2.40 -29.89
C ALA A 45 -1.23 -2.71 -28.49
N ALA A 46 -0.42 -1.82 -27.92
CA ALA A 46 0.15 -1.99 -26.58
C ALA A 46 -0.94 -1.95 -25.50
N GLN A 47 -1.88 -1.02 -25.59
CA GLN A 47 -3.00 -0.87 -24.66
C GLN A 47 -3.93 -2.08 -24.70
N LYS A 48 -4.25 -2.59 -25.90
CA LYS A 48 -5.04 -3.82 -26.04
C LYS A 48 -4.37 -5.02 -25.35
N ARG A 49 -3.05 -5.14 -25.45
CA ARG A 49 -2.29 -6.18 -24.72
C ARG A 49 -2.32 -5.99 -23.21
N ALA A 50 -2.18 -4.76 -22.74
CA ALA A 50 -2.27 -4.44 -21.31
C ALA A 50 -3.67 -4.74 -20.75
N ASP A 51 -4.73 -4.34 -21.44
CA ASP A 51 -6.12 -4.66 -21.06
C ASP A 51 -6.36 -6.17 -20.99
N ALA A 52 -5.92 -6.92 -22.01
CA ALA A 52 -6.03 -8.38 -22.03
C ALA A 52 -5.27 -9.04 -20.88
N LEU A 53 -4.08 -8.51 -20.54
CA LEU A 53 -3.30 -8.98 -19.39
C LEU A 53 -4.07 -8.75 -18.08
N TYR A 54 -4.58 -7.54 -17.83
CA TYR A 54 -5.36 -7.25 -16.63
C TYR A 54 -6.64 -8.09 -16.56
N ALA A 55 -7.34 -8.27 -17.69
CA ALA A 55 -8.52 -9.14 -17.76
C ALA A 55 -8.18 -10.60 -17.40
N ARG A 56 -7.01 -11.10 -17.80
CA ARG A 56 -6.53 -12.43 -17.39
C ARG A 56 -6.19 -12.48 -15.90
N LEU A 57 -5.48 -11.47 -15.39
CA LEU A 57 -5.08 -11.38 -13.98
C LEU A 57 -6.27 -11.27 -13.01
N GLY A 58 -7.42 -10.74 -13.47
CA GLY A 58 -8.64 -10.67 -12.67
C GLY A 58 -9.46 -11.97 -12.62
N ARG A 59 -9.20 -12.94 -13.50
CA ARG A 59 -10.01 -14.18 -13.63
C ARG A 59 -9.39 -15.44 -13.01
N GLY A 60 -8.11 -15.42 -12.67
CA GLY A 60 -7.43 -16.65 -12.26
C GLY A 60 -6.00 -16.41 -11.81
N GLY A 61 -5.85 -15.86 -10.61
CA GLY A 61 -4.56 -15.70 -9.94
C GLY A 61 -4.49 -16.50 -8.65
N ALA A 62 -3.28 -16.75 -8.16
CA ALA A 62 -3.02 -17.32 -6.83
C ALA A 62 -3.35 -16.34 -5.67
N ILE A 63 -3.93 -15.18 -5.99
CA ILE A 63 -4.25 -14.11 -5.05
C ILE A 63 -5.75 -13.88 -5.14
N GLU A 64 -6.45 -14.13 -4.04
CA GLU A 64 -7.87 -13.86 -3.91
C GLU A 64 -8.13 -12.36 -3.68
N GLU A 65 -7.37 -11.77 -2.76
CA GLU A 65 -7.49 -10.37 -2.36
C GLU A 65 -6.15 -9.76 -1.97
N ARG A 66 -6.10 -8.43 -1.95
CA ARG A 66 -4.96 -7.63 -1.50
C ARG A 66 -5.44 -6.59 -0.52
N VAL A 67 -4.57 -6.23 0.41
CA VAL A 67 -4.80 -5.08 1.30
C VAL A 67 -4.11 -3.85 0.73
N SER A 68 -4.82 -2.73 0.69
CA SER A 68 -4.31 -1.44 0.23
C SER A 68 -4.70 -0.31 1.16
N VAL A 69 -3.75 0.57 1.47
CA VAL A 69 -4.04 1.85 2.15
C VAL A 69 -4.68 2.86 1.20
N VAL A 70 -4.49 2.67 -0.11
CA VAL A 70 -5.09 3.49 -1.15
C VAL A 70 -6.52 2.99 -1.36
N VAL A 71 -7.49 3.73 -0.83
CA VAL A 71 -8.92 3.42 -0.93
C VAL A 71 -9.47 3.56 -2.36
N ASP A 72 -8.76 4.27 -3.23
CA ASP A 72 -9.21 4.54 -4.59
C ASP A 72 -9.45 3.26 -5.41
N TYR A 73 -8.77 2.16 -5.08
CA TYR A 73 -8.95 0.87 -5.77
C TYR A 73 -10.35 0.28 -5.59
N VAL A 74 -11.11 0.68 -4.56
CA VAL A 74 -12.51 0.27 -4.38
C VAL A 74 -13.50 1.32 -4.91
N GLN A 75 -13.02 2.43 -5.48
CA GLN A 75 -13.85 3.50 -5.99
C GLN A 75 -14.10 3.36 -7.50
N SER A 76 -15.28 3.83 -7.94
CA SER A 76 -15.64 3.97 -9.35
C SER A 76 -15.72 5.43 -9.81
N ASP A 77 -15.86 6.36 -8.86
CA ASP A 77 -15.95 7.80 -9.11
C ASP A 77 -14.57 8.45 -8.92
N TRP A 78 -14.02 8.95 -10.02
CA TRP A 78 -12.68 9.54 -10.06
C TRP A 78 -12.59 10.88 -9.33
N GLU A 79 -13.69 11.64 -9.26
CA GLU A 79 -13.70 12.95 -8.59
C GLU A 79 -13.70 12.76 -7.06
N ARG A 80 -14.12 11.58 -6.58
CA ARG A 80 -14.12 11.20 -5.17
C ARG A 80 -12.85 10.46 -4.73
N MET A 81 -11.90 10.23 -5.64
CA MET A 81 -10.64 9.58 -5.30
C MET A 81 -9.76 10.49 -4.43
N THR A 82 -8.96 9.88 -3.56
CA THR A 82 -8.08 10.60 -2.64
C THR A 82 -6.73 10.88 -3.30
N LEU A 83 -6.11 9.84 -3.87
CA LEU A 83 -4.76 9.89 -4.42
C LEU A 83 -4.78 10.05 -5.95
N PHE A 84 -5.61 9.29 -6.65
CA PHE A 84 -5.71 9.27 -8.11
C PHE A 84 -6.75 10.26 -8.66
N LYS A 85 -6.76 11.50 -8.15
CA LYS A 85 -7.62 12.59 -8.61
C LYS A 85 -6.83 13.65 -9.38
N PRO A 86 -7.49 14.47 -10.23
CA PRO A 86 -6.83 15.62 -10.85
C PRO A 86 -6.26 16.58 -9.80
N SER A 87 -5.02 17.02 -9.98
CA SER A 87 -4.38 18.03 -9.15
C SER A 87 -3.66 19.06 -10.01
N ALA A 88 -3.57 20.30 -9.56
CA ALA A 88 -2.81 21.34 -10.26
C ALA A 88 -1.34 20.90 -10.43
N GLY A 89 -0.90 20.75 -11.68
CA GLY A 89 0.48 20.44 -12.02
C GLY A 89 0.86 18.96 -12.13
N ALA A 90 -0.06 18.01 -11.91
CA ALA A 90 0.22 16.59 -12.11
C ALA A 90 -0.96 15.83 -12.74
N PRO A 91 -0.72 14.93 -13.72
CA PRO A 91 -1.77 14.04 -14.22
C PRO A 91 -2.36 13.19 -13.11
N TRP A 92 -3.67 12.96 -13.12
CA TRP A 92 -4.38 12.17 -12.08
C TRP A 92 -3.79 10.77 -11.86
N HIS A 93 -3.21 10.16 -12.89
CA HIS A 93 -2.60 8.82 -12.84
C HIS A 93 -1.13 8.85 -12.37
N ARG A 94 -0.60 10.03 -12.02
CA ARG A 94 0.76 10.26 -11.50
C ARG A 94 0.68 11.17 -10.28
N PRO A 95 0.11 10.67 -9.16
CA PRO A 95 0.03 11.45 -7.93
C PRO A 95 1.42 11.96 -7.50
N PRO A 96 1.54 13.22 -7.06
CA PRO A 96 2.79 13.78 -6.56
C PRO A 96 3.43 12.91 -5.48
N LEU A 97 4.75 13.00 -5.33
CA LEU A 97 5.47 12.23 -4.32
C LEU A 97 4.99 12.59 -2.92
N GLU A 98 4.75 13.87 -2.66
CA GLU A 98 4.31 14.45 -1.40
C GLU A 98 2.97 13.85 -0.96
N ALA A 99 2.01 13.72 -1.89
CA ALA A 99 0.71 13.11 -1.61
C ALA A 99 0.83 11.61 -1.29
N ARG A 100 1.71 10.90 -2.01
CA ARG A 100 2.01 9.47 -1.71
C ARG A 100 2.68 9.31 -0.35
N MET A 101 3.61 10.20 -0.02
CA MET A 101 4.33 10.19 1.25
C MET A 101 3.43 10.53 2.43
N ALA A 102 2.51 11.49 2.30
CA ALA A 102 1.53 11.80 3.32
C ALA A 102 0.69 10.57 3.71
N LEU A 103 0.16 9.84 2.72
CA LEU A 103 -0.60 8.61 2.96
C LEU A 103 0.24 7.53 3.65
N PHE A 104 1.50 7.37 3.23
CA PHE A 104 2.43 6.44 3.86
C PHE A 104 2.70 6.81 5.32
N GLU A 105 3.04 8.07 5.59
CA GLU A 105 3.40 8.56 6.93
C GLU A 105 2.23 8.43 7.91
N GLU A 106 1.03 8.82 7.49
CA GLU A 106 -0.19 8.69 8.28
C GLU A 106 -0.45 7.22 8.64
N THR A 107 -0.40 6.33 7.64
CA THR A 107 -0.63 4.90 7.86
C THR A 107 0.44 4.30 8.76
N ALA A 108 1.72 4.56 8.46
CA ALA A 108 2.84 3.96 9.19
C ALA A 108 2.83 4.39 10.66
N LEU A 109 2.50 5.66 10.95
CA LEU A 109 2.36 6.14 12.31
C LEU A 109 1.22 5.44 13.05
N ARG A 110 0.03 5.38 12.46
CA ARG A 110 -1.12 4.69 13.05
C ARG A 110 -0.81 3.22 13.35
N LEU A 111 -0.09 2.55 12.44
CA LEU A 111 0.33 1.16 12.66
C LEU A 111 1.37 1.05 13.76
N ALA A 112 2.35 1.95 13.84
CA ALA A 112 3.33 1.96 14.92
C ALA A 112 2.66 2.17 16.29
N GLU A 113 1.69 3.09 16.38
CA GLU A 113 0.92 3.32 17.61
C GLU A 113 0.06 2.10 18.01
N THR A 114 -0.50 1.40 17.03
CA THR A 114 -1.23 0.14 17.26
C THR A 114 -0.27 -0.98 17.69
N ALA A 115 0.92 -1.02 17.09
CA ALA A 115 1.96 -2.00 17.36
C ALA A 115 2.49 -1.91 18.80
N PHE A 116 2.63 -0.70 19.32
CA PHE A 116 3.25 -0.41 20.62
C PHE A 116 2.25 0.29 21.55
N THR A 117 1.21 -0.44 21.95
CA THR A 117 0.14 0.09 22.80
C THR A 117 0.64 0.38 24.22
N ALA A 118 0.01 1.35 24.90
CA ALA A 118 0.36 1.71 26.26
C ALA A 118 0.22 0.51 27.21
N GLY A 119 1.30 0.19 27.95
CA GLY A 119 1.34 -0.91 28.91
C GLY A 119 2.32 -2.04 28.57
N GLU A 120 2.89 -2.04 27.36
CA GLU A 120 4.00 -2.94 27.02
C GLU A 120 5.33 -2.41 27.59
N VAL A 121 6.21 -3.34 27.99
CA VAL A 121 7.59 -2.98 28.40
C VAL A 121 8.33 -2.47 27.17
N ALA A 122 8.86 -1.25 27.25
CA ALA A 122 9.60 -0.64 26.16
C ALA A 122 10.77 -1.54 25.72
N PRO A 123 10.90 -1.87 24.42
CA PRO A 123 11.99 -2.69 23.94
C PRO A 123 13.30 -1.91 23.97
N GLY A 124 14.43 -2.60 24.20
CA GLY A 124 15.75 -1.97 24.17
C GLY A 124 16.16 -1.43 22.79
N ALA A 125 15.50 -1.89 21.72
CA ALA A 125 15.69 -1.41 20.37
C ALA A 125 14.39 -1.50 19.56
N LEU A 126 14.18 -0.54 18.66
CA LEU A 126 13.10 -0.53 17.67
C LEU A 126 13.71 -0.50 16.26
N VAL A 127 13.17 -1.34 15.37
CA VAL A 127 13.62 -1.40 13.96
C VAL A 127 12.39 -1.23 13.06
N GLN A 128 12.40 -0.18 12.23
CA GLN A 128 11.40 0.02 11.18
C GLN A 128 11.98 -0.41 9.83
N VAL A 129 11.28 -1.30 9.14
CA VAL A 129 11.64 -1.77 7.80
C VAL A 129 10.56 -1.32 6.81
N SER A 130 10.96 -0.58 5.78
CA SER A 130 10.06 -0.11 4.71
C SER A 130 10.84 0.12 3.42
N CYS A 131 10.22 -0.18 2.27
CA CYS A 131 10.69 0.20 0.94
C CYS A 131 9.68 1.08 0.18
N THR A 132 8.54 1.41 0.81
CA THR A 132 7.43 2.13 0.17
C THR A 132 7.37 3.62 0.52
N GLY A 133 8.16 4.05 1.51
CA GLY A 133 8.23 5.45 1.93
C GLY A 133 9.33 5.68 2.97
N TYR A 134 9.87 6.90 2.95
CA TYR A 134 10.94 7.38 3.83
C TYR A 134 10.57 8.75 4.40
N ALA A 135 10.58 8.87 5.72
CA ALA A 135 10.19 10.09 6.44
C ALA A 135 11.18 10.36 7.58
N SER A 136 11.39 11.61 7.97
CA SER A 136 12.25 11.95 9.11
C SER A 136 11.56 13.01 9.98
N PRO A 137 11.22 12.72 11.25
CA PRO A 137 11.42 11.44 11.93
C PRO A 137 10.50 10.31 11.40
N HIS A 138 10.97 9.06 11.48
CA HIS A 138 10.22 7.87 11.09
C HIS A 138 9.04 7.59 12.05
N ALA A 139 8.06 6.81 11.59
CA ALA A 139 6.85 6.47 12.34
C ALA A 139 7.14 5.86 13.72
N VAL A 140 8.07 4.90 13.82
CA VAL A 140 8.43 4.29 15.12
C VAL A 140 9.13 5.27 16.06
N GLN A 141 9.90 6.23 15.53
CA GLN A 141 10.53 7.27 16.35
C GLN A 141 9.48 8.22 16.92
N ARG A 142 8.50 8.60 16.09
CA ARG A 142 7.36 9.43 16.51
C ARG A 142 6.49 8.72 17.54
N ALA A 143 6.25 7.42 17.37
CA ALA A 143 5.47 6.61 18.32
C ALA A 143 6.20 6.46 19.66
N ALA A 144 7.51 6.21 19.65
CA ALA A 144 8.31 6.07 20.87
C ALA A 144 8.56 7.39 21.64
N ALA A 145 8.36 8.54 20.99
CA ALA A 145 8.51 9.85 21.61
C ALA A 145 7.24 10.33 22.36
N ARG A 146 6.17 9.52 22.36
CA ARG A 146 4.92 9.79 23.09
C ARG A 146 4.89 9.01 24.39
#